data_AF-A0A8R1E6H8-F1
#
_entry.id   AF-A0A8R1E6H8-F1
#
_cell.length_a   1.000
_cell.length_b   1.000
_cell.length_c   1.000
_cell.angle_alpha   90.00
_cell.angle_beta   90.00
_cell.angle_gamma   90.00
#
_symmetry.space_group_name_H-M   'P 1'
#
loop_
_entity.id
_entity.type
_entity.pdbx_description
1 polymer ?
#
loop_
_entity_poly.entity_id
_entity_poly.type
_entity_poly.pdbx_seq_one_letter_code
_entity_poly.pdbx_strand_id
1 'polypeptide(L)'
;MGILSVKALARIVVSAPHFNYSTNIISSLTYFSILKRNPNSTLLEPVLEGLSKFAHFLSIEFYEDIVSTMENMVQNEHLKTLDQLHCINTVFVILSGDGQLLNIDPSKFYRLAYRVLNQLPFEKRPEQRKNQIIMAAKTLETMLAIRKKAVPLSRVAAFVKRLLSIELLVLFISLRISQPS
;
A
#
# COMPACT_ATOMS: atom_id res chain seq x y z
N MET A 1 -14.60 -0.78 -19.80
CA MET A 1 -15.90 -1.17 -19.20
C MET A 1 -15.88 -1.11 -17.68
N GLY A 2 -15.00 -1.84 -16.96
CA GLY A 2 -14.96 -1.84 -15.48
C GLY A 2 -14.74 -0.49 -14.78
N ILE A 3 -13.92 0.38 -15.36
CA ILE A 3 -13.63 1.73 -14.80
C ILE A 3 -14.83 2.69 -14.90
N LEU A 4 -15.68 2.48 -15.90
CA LEU A 4 -16.91 3.25 -16.11
C LEU A 4 -17.99 2.78 -15.15
N SER A 5 -18.11 1.47 -14.89
CA SER A 5 -19.04 0.94 -13.90
C SER A 5 -18.65 1.35 -12.47
N VAL A 6 -17.36 1.35 -12.12
CA VAL A 6 -16.91 1.83 -10.80
C VAL A 6 -17.09 3.35 -10.63
N LYS A 7 -16.78 4.16 -11.66
CA LYS A 7 -17.05 5.61 -11.63
C LYS A 7 -18.53 5.95 -11.62
N ALA A 8 -19.36 5.18 -12.32
CA ALA A 8 -20.82 5.34 -12.33
C ALA A 8 -21.39 4.95 -10.96
N LEU A 9 -20.94 3.85 -10.36
CA LEU A 9 -21.34 3.44 -9.01
C LEU A 9 -20.94 4.51 -7.98
N ALA A 10 -19.70 5.01 -8.06
CA ALA A 10 -19.22 6.06 -7.16
C ALA A 10 -20.01 7.37 -7.31
N ARG A 11 -20.34 7.80 -8.54
CA ARG A 11 -21.15 9.02 -8.78
C ARG A 11 -22.60 8.87 -8.35
N ILE A 12 -23.21 7.70 -8.56
CA ILE A 12 -24.59 7.42 -8.13
C ILE A 12 -24.68 7.36 -6.60
N VAL A 13 -23.68 6.78 -5.94
CA VAL A 13 -23.61 6.67 -4.47
C VAL A 13 -23.36 8.02 -3.80
N VAL A 14 -22.62 8.93 -4.44
CA VAL A 14 -22.38 10.31 -3.92
C VAL A 14 -23.60 11.23 -4.10
N SER A 15 -24.52 10.93 -5.02
CA SER A 15 -25.65 11.79 -5.36
C SER A 15 -26.90 11.61 -4.48
N ALA A 16 -26.90 10.69 -3.50
CA ALA A 16 -28.08 10.34 -2.69
C ALA A 16 -27.94 10.86 -1.23
N PRO A 17 -28.67 11.92 -0.83
CA PRO A 17 -28.37 12.71 0.38
C PRO A 17 -28.92 12.14 1.71
N HIS A 18 -29.71 11.06 1.72
CA HIS A 18 -30.44 10.58 2.91
C HIS A 18 -30.18 9.12 3.30
N PHE A 19 -29.05 8.56 2.87
CA PHE A 19 -28.83 7.12 2.97
C PHE A 19 -27.42 6.87 3.52
N ASN A 20 -27.33 6.02 4.54
CA ASN A 20 -26.16 5.76 5.39
C ASN A 20 -25.03 5.02 4.63
N TYR A 21 -24.43 5.66 3.62
CA TYR A 21 -23.72 5.03 2.49
C TYR A 21 -22.24 4.63 2.72
N SER A 22 -21.50 5.23 3.64
CA SER A 22 -20.02 5.15 3.63
C SER A 22 -19.46 3.82 4.14
N THR A 23 -20.03 3.28 5.21
CA THR A 23 -19.38 2.25 6.03
C THR A 23 -19.64 0.83 5.50
N ASN A 24 -20.83 0.56 4.94
CA ASN A 24 -21.22 -0.80 4.53
C ASN A 24 -20.92 -1.13 3.06
N ILE A 25 -20.91 -0.16 2.15
CA ILE A 25 -20.63 -0.39 0.72
C ILE A 25 -19.13 -0.44 0.43
N ILE A 26 -18.31 0.38 1.11
CA ILE A 26 -16.85 0.26 1.04
C ILE A 26 -16.40 -1.04 1.72
N SER A 27 -16.93 -1.37 2.90
CA SER A 27 -16.69 -2.66 3.57
C SER A 27 -17.06 -3.86 2.67
N SER A 28 -18.24 -3.83 2.02
CA SER A 28 -18.68 -4.92 1.12
C SER A 28 -17.90 -5.01 -0.20
N LEU A 29 -17.47 -3.89 -0.82
CA LEU A 29 -16.64 -3.89 -2.03
C LEU A 29 -15.18 -4.28 -1.73
N THR A 30 -14.70 -3.94 -0.53
CA THR A 30 -13.42 -4.38 0.03
C THR A 30 -13.47 -5.88 0.33
N TYR A 31 -14.59 -6.42 0.85
CA TYR A 31 -14.78 -7.87 1.04
C TYR A 31 -14.90 -8.65 -0.30
N PHE A 32 -15.62 -8.13 -1.30
CA PHE A 32 -15.87 -8.81 -2.58
C PHE A 32 -14.69 -8.75 -3.56
N SER A 33 -13.86 -7.69 -3.48
CA SER A 33 -12.71 -7.49 -4.38
C SER A 33 -11.42 -8.11 -3.86
N ILE A 34 -11.33 -8.36 -2.54
CA ILE A 34 -10.09 -8.83 -1.91
C ILE A 34 -9.91 -10.37 -1.96
N LEU A 35 -10.95 -11.23 -1.91
CA LEU A 35 -10.69 -12.56 -1.32
C LEU A 35 -10.78 -13.85 -2.16
N LYS A 36 -11.21 -13.93 -3.44
CA LYS A 36 -11.32 -15.29 -4.04
C LYS A 36 -11.12 -15.56 -5.53
N ARG A 37 -11.01 -14.59 -6.45
CA ARG A 37 -11.06 -14.94 -7.90
C ARG A 37 -9.88 -14.57 -8.79
N ASN A 38 -9.10 -13.52 -8.52
CA ASN A 38 -7.87 -13.27 -9.29
C ASN A 38 -6.99 -12.14 -8.71
N PRO A 39 -5.88 -12.43 -8.01
CA PRO A 39 -4.94 -11.42 -7.53
C PRO A 39 -4.19 -10.68 -8.66
N ASN A 40 -4.38 -11.08 -9.92
CA ASN A 40 -3.79 -10.43 -11.10
C ASN A 40 -4.80 -9.60 -11.91
N SER A 41 -6.00 -9.35 -11.38
CA SER A 41 -7.00 -8.58 -12.12
C SER A 41 -6.56 -7.12 -12.30
N THR A 42 -6.93 -6.51 -13.43
CA THR A 42 -6.69 -5.08 -13.70
C THR A 42 -7.45 -4.15 -12.76
N LEU A 43 -8.38 -4.67 -11.96
CA LEU A 43 -9.17 -3.92 -10.99
C LEU A 43 -8.51 -3.86 -9.61
N LEU A 44 -7.50 -4.70 -9.34
CA LEU A 44 -6.92 -4.82 -8.02
C LEU A 44 -6.21 -3.53 -7.60
N GLU A 45 -5.37 -2.98 -8.47
CA GLU A 45 -4.60 -1.76 -8.20
C GLU A 45 -5.51 -0.56 -7.86
N PRO A 46 -6.55 -0.20 -8.67
CA PRO A 46 -7.49 0.86 -8.30
C PRO A 46 -8.24 0.64 -6.99
N VAL A 47 -8.56 -0.61 -6.65
CA VAL A 47 -9.26 -0.94 -5.40
C VAL A 47 -8.31 -0.75 -4.20
N LEU A 48 -7.09 -1.26 -4.29
CA LEU A 48 -6.08 -1.11 -3.23
C LEU A 48 -5.64 0.34 -3.07
N GLU A 49 -5.56 1.10 -4.17
CA GLU A 49 -5.33 2.53 -4.12
C GLU A 49 -6.43 3.24 -3.34
N GLY A 50 -7.70 2.99 -3.69
CA GLY A 50 -8.87 3.54 -2.99
C GLY A 50 -8.85 3.16 -1.51
N LEU A 51 -8.64 1.88 -1.20
CA LEU A 51 -8.59 1.40 0.17
C LEU A 51 -7.48 2.10 0.97
N SER A 52 -6.28 2.23 0.40
CA SER A 52 -5.17 2.92 1.06
C SER A 52 -5.42 4.41 1.31
N LYS A 53 -6.32 5.04 0.53
CA LYS A 53 -6.73 6.44 0.69
C LYS A 53 -7.85 6.62 1.71
N PHE A 54 -8.81 5.69 1.72
CA PHE A 54 -10.04 5.81 2.51
C PHE A 54 -10.08 4.90 3.74
N ALA A 55 -8.99 4.19 4.06
CA ALA A 55 -8.91 3.25 5.18
C ALA A 55 -9.31 3.84 6.53
N HIS A 56 -9.08 5.14 6.73
CA HIS A 56 -9.45 5.87 7.96
C HIS A 56 -10.96 6.05 8.15
N PHE A 57 -11.78 5.81 7.11
CA PHE A 57 -13.25 5.86 7.22
C PHE A 57 -13.87 4.49 7.53
N LEU A 58 -13.06 3.44 7.68
CA LEU A 58 -13.53 2.09 7.95
C LEU A 58 -13.82 1.92 9.44
N SER A 59 -14.86 1.14 9.76
CA SER A 59 -15.18 0.79 11.14
C SER A 59 -14.07 -0.07 11.75
N ILE A 60 -13.74 0.23 13.01
CA ILE A 60 -12.64 -0.40 13.77
C ILE A 60 -12.83 -1.92 13.86
N GLU A 61 -14.07 -2.40 13.89
CA GLU A 61 -14.42 -3.82 13.98
C GLU A 61 -13.85 -4.67 12.83
N PHE A 62 -13.51 -4.05 11.69
CA PHE A 62 -12.95 -4.74 10.52
C PHE A 62 -11.42 -4.68 10.43
N TYR A 63 -10.75 -3.94 11.32
CA TYR A 63 -9.32 -3.66 11.15
C TYR A 63 -8.45 -4.91 11.25
N GLU A 64 -8.76 -5.85 12.15
CA GLU A 64 -8.00 -7.10 12.28
C GLU A 64 -8.11 -7.95 11.00
N ASP A 65 -9.31 -8.10 10.45
CA ASP A 65 -9.56 -8.82 9.21
C ASP A 65 -8.83 -8.18 8.02
N ILE A 66 -8.89 -6.85 7.93
CA ILE A 66 -8.19 -6.10 6.88
C ILE A 66 -6.68 -6.29 7.02
N VAL A 67 -6.11 -6.12 8.21
CA VAL A 67 -4.68 -6.27 8.44
C VAL A 67 -4.22 -7.68 8.12
N SER A 68 -4.94 -8.71 8.56
CA SER A 68 -4.66 -10.11 8.26
C SER A 68 -4.70 -10.38 6.76
N THR A 69 -5.70 -9.82 6.07
CA THR A 69 -5.83 -10.00 4.62
C THR A 69 -4.72 -9.29 3.84
N MET A 70 -4.37 -8.06 4.24
CA MET A 70 -3.22 -7.34 3.65
C MET A 70 -1.92 -8.09 3.89
N GLU A 71 -1.72 -8.71 5.06
CA GLU A 71 -0.55 -9.53 5.34
C GLU A 71 -0.45 -10.70 4.34
N ASN A 72 -1.54 -11.46 4.18
CA ASN A 72 -1.60 -12.59 3.25
C ASN A 72 -1.37 -12.17 1.80
N MET A 73 -1.93 -11.02 1.38
CA MET A 73 -1.73 -10.49 0.04
C MET A 73 -0.27 -10.11 -0.22
N VAL A 74 0.39 -9.41 0.71
CA VAL A 74 1.78 -8.97 0.53
C VAL A 74 2.75 -10.17 0.53
N GLN A 75 2.40 -11.25 1.21
CA GLN A 75 3.18 -12.50 1.19
C GLN A 75 3.05 -13.27 -0.14
N ASN A 76 2.02 -13.00 -0.95
CA ASN A 76 1.89 -13.60 -2.28
C ASN A 76 2.97 -13.05 -3.23
N GLU A 77 3.91 -13.91 -3.64
CA GLU A 77 5.03 -13.55 -4.51
C GLU A 77 4.59 -13.09 -5.91
N HIS A 78 3.37 -13.45 -6.34
CA HIS A 78 2.82 -13.03 -7.63
C HIS A 78 2.17 -11.64 -7.57
N LEU A 79 1.98 -11.07 -6.38
CA LEU A 79 1.41 -9.74 -6.24
C LEU A 79 2.42 -8.69 -6.73
N LYS A 80 1.96 -7.73 -7.54
CA LYS A 80 2.83 -6.67 -8.06
C LYS A 80 3.36 -5.83 -6.90
N THR A 81 4.60 -5.35 -7.04
CA THR A 81 5.25 -4.46 -6.07
C THR A 81 4.39 -3.24 -5.71
N LEU A 82 3.66 -2.65 -6.67
CA LEU A 82 2.78 -1.51 -6.42
C LEU A 82 1.57 -1.89 -5.55
N ASP A 83 0.96 -3.04 -5.83
CA ASP A 83 -0.15 -3.56 -5.02
C ASP A 83 0.31 -3.90 -3.60
N GLN A 84 1.51 -4.49 -3.45
CA GLN A 84 2.14 -4.73 -2.15
C GLN A 84 2.32 -3.42 -1.36
N LEU A 85 2.80 -2.36 -2.01
CA LEU A 85 2.94 -1.04 -1.39
C LEU A 85 1.59 -0.47 -0.94
N HIS A 86 0.52 -0.61 -1.75
CA HIS A 86 -0.82 -0.19 -1.34
C HIS A 86 -1.35 -0.96 -0.13
N CYS A 87 -1.14 -2.28 -0.08
CA CYS A 87 -1.51 -3.10 1.08
C CYS A 87 -0.79 -2.64 2.35
N ILE A 88 0.53 -2.46 2.26
CA ILE A 88 1.36 -2.01 3.39
C ILE A 88 0.91 -0.61 3.86
N ASN A 89 0.70 0.32 2.92
CA ASN A 89 0.25 1.67 3.25
C ASN A 89 -1.14 1.67 3.91
N THR A 90 -2.07 0.85 3.42
CA THR A 90 -3.40 0.67 4.03
C THR A 90 -3.28 0.33 5.51
N VAL A 91 -2.43 -0.65 5.85
CA VAL A 91 -2.21 -1.05 7.24
C VAL A 91 -1.62 0.11 8.06
N PHE A 92 -0.63 0.83 7.54
CA PHE A 92 -0.08 1.96 8.28
C PHE A 92 -1.03 3.15 8.40
N VAL A 93 -1.94 3.36 7.46
CA VAL A 93 -3.03 4.36 7.59
C VAL A 93 -3.98 3.95 8.71
N ILE A 94 -4.45 2.70 8.72
CA ILE A 94 -5.31 2.15 9.79
C ILE A 94 -4.64 2.34 11.14
N LEU A 95 -3.40 1.88 11.26
CA LEU A 95 -2.66 1.95 12.52
C LEU A 95 -2.35 3.38 12.93
N SER A 96 -2.30 4.35 12.02
CA SER A 96 -2.05 5.76 12.35
C SER A 96 -3.32 6.53 12.75
N GLY A 97 -4.50 6.00 12.43
CA GLY A 97 -5.79 6.54 12.88
C GLY A 97 -6.30 5.84 14.13
N ASP A 98 -7.60 5.54 14.15
CA ASP A 98 -8.28 4.89 15.28
C ASP A 98 -7.76 3.48 15.58
N GLY A 99 -7.04 2.87 14.62
CA GLY A 99 -6.39 1.57 14.79
C GLY A 99 -5.23 1.59 15.78
N GLN A 100 -4.80 2.75 16.28
CA GLN A 100 -3.87 2.85 17.41
C GLN A 100 -4.45 2.25 18.71
N LEU A 101 -5.77 2.23 18.85
CA LEU A 101 -6.45 1.65 20.00
C LEU A 101 -6.44 0.12 19.97
N LEU A 102 -6.10 -0.47 18.82
CA LEU A 102 -5.93 -1.90 18.66
C LEU A 102 -4.49 -2.31 18.99
N ASN A 103 -4.33 -3.41 19.71
CA ASN A 103 -3.03 -3.98 20.06
C ASN A 103 -2.41 -4.78 18.89
N ILE A 104 -2.46 -4.24 17.67
CA ILE A 104 -1.89 -4.87 16.47
C ILE A 104 -0.40 -4.55 16.38
N ASP A 105 0.45 -5.59 16.31
CA ASP A 105 1.90 -5.42 16.14
C ASP A 105 2.27 -5.14 14.65
N PRO A 106 2.80 -3.94 14.31
CA PRO A 106 3.22 -3.61 12.95
C PRO A 106 4.56 -4.24 12.53
N SER A 107 5.27 -4.96 13.41
CA SER A 107 6.65 -5.42 13.16
C SER A 107 6.80 -6.30 11.91
N LYS A 108 5.76 -7.05 11.55
CA LYS A 108 5.72 -7.80 10.28
C LYS A 108 5.67 -6.86 9.06
N PHE A 109 4.83 -5.82 9.10
CA PHE A 109 4.70 -4.86 8.00
C PHE A 109 5.95 -4.02 7.77
N TYR A 110 6.70 -3.69 8.83
CA TYR A 110 8.02 -3.09 8.65
C TYR A 110 8.99 -4.01 7.91
N ARG A 111 9.00 -5.31 8.21
CA ARG A 111 9.83 -6.30 7.47
C ARG A 111 9.39 -6.46 6.02
N LEU A 112 8.07 -6.48 5.78
CA LEU A 112 7.50 -6.52 4.43
C LEU A 112 7.92 -5.28 3.63
N ALA A 113 7.72 -4.06 4.17
CA ALA A 113 8.14 -2.81 3.54
C ALA A 113 9.64 -2.81 3.20
N TYR A 114 10.47 -3.23 4.15
CA TYR A 114 11.92 -3.31 3.98
C TYR A 114 12.34 -4.23 2.82
N ARG A 115 11.61 -5.35 2.63
CA ARG A 115 11.82 -6.27 1.51
C ARG A 115 11.36 -5.66 0.18
N VAL A 116 10.17 -5.07 0.15
CA VAL A 116 9.56 -4.49 -1.07
C VAL A 116 10.43 -3.36 -1.64
N LEU A 117 11.06 -2.54 -0.78
CA LEU A 117 11.98 -1.48 -1.22
C LEU A 117 13.13 -2.00 -2.09
N ASN A 118 13.61 -3.24 -1.87
CA ASN A 118 14.69 -3.82 -2.68
C ASN A 118 14.26 -4.14 -4.10
N GLN A 119 12.97 -4.24 -4.38
CA GLN A 119 12.47 -4.57 -5.71
C GLN A 119 12.43 -3.34 -6.61
N LEU A 120 12.34 -2.13 -6.03
CA LEU A 120 12.17 -0.87 -6.76
C LEU A 120 13.23 -0.61 -7.85
N PRO A 121 14.54 -0.84 -7.59
CA PRO A 121 15.57 -0.56 -8.59
C PRO A 121 15.48 -1.46 -9.83
N PHE A 122 14.80 -2.60 -9.72
CA PHE A 122 14.75 -3.63 -10.76
C PHE A 122 13.52 -3.49 -11.68
N GLU A 123 12.59 -2.56 -11.42
CA GLU A 123 11.49 -2.27 -12.33
C GLU A 123 12.01 -1.60 -13.61
N LYS A 124 11.84 -2.31 -14.73
CA LYS A 124 12.35 -1.90 -16.04
C LYS A 124 11.49 -0.82 -16.68
N ARG A 125 10.19 -0.76 -16.35
CA ARG A 125 9.25 0.21 -16.95
C ARG A 125 9.31 1.54 -16.20
N PRO A 126 9.71 2.65 -16.85
CA PRO A 126 9.88 3.94 -16.18
C PRO A 126 8.62 4.45 -15.48
N GLU A 127 7.46 4.34 -16.12
CA GLU A 127 6.17 4.78 -15.55
C GLU A 127 5.78 3.98 -14.30
N GLN A 128 5.96 2.66 -14.33
CA GLN A 128 5.65 1.83 -13.17
C GLN A 128 6.63 2.05 -12.02
N ARG A 129 7.92 2.20 -12.34
CA ARG A 129 8.94 2.54 -11.35
C ARG A 129 8.62 3.87 -10.67
N LYS A 130 8.19 4.89 -11.44
CA LYS A 130 7.75 6.18 -10.90
C LYS A 130 6.58 6.02 -9.93
N ASN A 131 5.53 5.28 -10.31
CA ASN A 131 4.38 5.02 -9.44
C ASN A 131 4.77 4.28 -8.16
N GLN A 132 5.64 3.26 -8.28
CA GLN A 132 6.16 2.51 -7.14
C GLN A 132 6.99 3.40 -6.21
N ILE A 133 7.84 4.29 -6.72
CA ILE A 133 8.63 5.24 -5.91
C ILE A 133 7.71 6.22 -5.16
N ILE A 134 6.70 6.78 -5.84
CA ILE A 134 5.73 7.70 -5.21
C ILE A 134 4.99 6.98 -4.08
N MET A 135 4.49 5.77 -4.34
CA MET A 135 3.77 5.00 -3.34
C MET A 135 4.70 4.53 -2.19
N ALA A 136 5.94 4.17 -2.49
CA ALA A 136 6.94 3.85 -1.48
C ALA A 136 7.24 5.05 -0.58
N ALA A 137 7.43 6.25 -1.14
CA ALA A 137 7.65 7.48 -0.38
C ALA A 137 6.49 7.78 0.57
N LYS A 138 5.24 7.71 0.07
CA LYS A 138 4.04 7.87 0.89
C LYS A 138 3.94 6.81 2.00
N THR A 139 4.32 5.57 1.70
CA THR A 139 4.33 4.47 2.69
C THR A 139 5.36 4.73 3.78
N LEU A 140 6.58 5.16 3.40
CA LEU A 140 7.66 5.52 4.33
C LEU A 140 7.25 6.68 5.24
N GLU A 141 6.63 7.72 4.69
CA GLU A 141 6.10 8.86 5.45
C GLU A 141 5.06 8.40 6.48
N THR A 142 4.08 7.61 6.05
CA THR A 142 3.03 7.08 6.94
C THR A 142 3.61 6.23 8.06
N MET A 143 4.54 5.33 7.74
CA MET A 143 5.04 4.36 8.72
C MET A 143 6.17 4.90 9.64
N LEU A 144 6.94 5.91 9.21
CA LEU A 144 8.09 6.45 9.95
C LEU A 144 7.86 7.86 10.48
N ALA A 145 7.24 8.75 9.69
CA ALA A 145 7.10 10.17 10.06
C ALA A 145 5.83 10.40 10.89
N ILE A 146 4.67 9.92 10.41
CA ILE A 146 3.40 10.04 11.15
C ILE A 146 3.47 9.24 12.46
N ARG A 147 4.00 8.01 12.39
CA ARG A 147 4.15 7.12 13.55
C ARG A 147 5.43 7.34 14.36
N LYS A 148 6.17 8.45 14.18
CA LYS A 148 7.54 8.65 14.72
C LYS A 148 7.71 8.31 16.22
N LYS A 149 6.69 8.52 17.04
CA LYS A 149 6.72 8.21 18.48
C LYS A 149 6.69 6.70 18.78
N ALA A 150 6.11 5.91 17.89
CA ALA A 150 5.98 4.45 18.01
C ALA A 150 7.10 3.68 17.28
N VAL A 151 8.03 4.37 16.62
CA VAL A 151 9.09 3.75 15.82
C VAL A 151 10.44 3.85 16.56
N PRO A 152 11.12 2.73 16.83
CA PRO A 152 12.44 2.77 17.42
C PRO A 152 13.48 3.33 16.45
N LEU A 153 14.47 4.07 16.97
CA LEU A 153 15.53 4.69 16.17
C LEU A 153 16.29 3.68 15.31
N SER A 154 16.54 2.48 15.82
CA SER A 154 17.21 1.40 15.08
C SER A 154 16.48 1.03 13.78
N ARG A 155 15.14 1.07 13.80
CA ARG A 155 14.31 0.81 12.63
C ARG A 155 14.41 1.95 11.62
N VAL A 156 14.37 3.20 12.09
CA VAL A 156 14.59 4.38 11.23
C VAL A 156 15.96 4.28 10.55
N ALA A 157 17.02 4.03 11.31
CA ALA A 157 18.38 3.88 10.79
C ALA A 157 18.49 2.75 9.76
N ALA A 158 17.81 1.62 9.98
CA ALA A 158 17.78 0.52 9.02
C ALA A 158 17.16 0.94 7.67
N PHE A 159 16.04 1.67 7.70
CA PHE A 159 15.40 2.19 6.48
C PHE A 159 16.26 3.26 5.79
N VAL A 160 16.88 4.17 6.54
CA VAL A 160 17.81 5.15 5.97
C VAL A 160 18.98 4.45 5.26
N LYS A 161 19.62 3.47 5.92
CA LYS A 161 20.69 2.66 5.31
C LYS A 161 20.22 1.98 4.02
N ARG A 162 18.99 1.44 4.01
CA ARG A 162 18.39 0.78 2.85
C ARG A 162 18.19 1.75 1.69
N LEU A 163 17.69 2.96 1.94
CA LEU A 163 17.49 3.98 0.91
C LEU A 163 18.82 4.43 0.28
N LEU A 164 19.85 4.68 1.11
CA LEU A 164 21.20 5.02 0.63
C LEU A 164 21.80 3.89 -0.22
N SER A 165 21.59 2.64 0.18
CA SER A 165 22.07 1.48 -0.57
C SER A 165 21.39 1.36 -1.94
N ILE A 166 20.09 1.64 -1.99
CA ILE A 166 19.30 1.66 -3.24
C ILE A 166 19.78 2.77 -4.16
N GLU A 167 19.96 3.97 -3.63
CA GLU A 167 20.43 5.12 -4.40
C GLU A 167 21.82 4.86 -5.02
N LEU A 168 22.74 4.32 -4.21
CA LEU A 168 24.06 3.93 -4.69
C LEU A 168 23.99 2.86 -5.78
N LEU A 169 23.12 1.85 -5.63
CA LEU A 169 22.92 0.80 -6.64
C LEU A 169 22.41 1.39 -7.96
N VAL A 170 21.41 2.28 -7.90
CA VAL A 170 20.86 2.93 -9.10
C VAL A 170 21.94 3.75 -9.81
N LEU A 171 22.75 4.50 -9.06
CA LEU A 171 23.88 5.26 -9.61
C LEU A 171 24.89 4.34 -10.33
N PHE A 172 25.26 3.20 -9.72
CA PHE A 172 26.17 2.24 -10.35
C PHE A 172 25.59 1.62 -11.63
N ILE A 173 24.29 1.28 -11.63
CA ILE A 173 23.61 0.76 -12.82
C ILE A 173 23.64 1.81 -13.94
N SER A 174 23.34 3.07 -13.63
CA SER A 174 23.39 4.17 -14.60
C SER A 174 24.79 4.38 -15.18
N LEU A 175 25.83 4.37 -14.34
CA LEU A 175 27.22 4.54 -14.79
C LEU A 175 27.69 3.41 -15.72
N ARG A 176 27.26 2.16 -15.48
CA ARG A 176 27.59 1.04 -16.38
C ARG A 176 26.90 1.15 -17.74
N ILE A 177 25.70 1.71 -17.81
CA ILE A 177 24.97 1.87 -19.08
C ILE A 177 25.59 3.00 -19.93
N SER A 178 26.20 4.01 -19.28
CA SER A 178 26.81 5.17 -19.96
C SER A 178 28.23 4.95 -20.50
N GLN A 179 28.84 3.79 -20.30
CA GLN A 179 30.15 3.44 -20.88
C GLN A 179 29.89 2.53 -22.09
N PRO A 180 29.80 3.07 -23.33
CA PRO A 180 29.74 2.23 -24.52
C PRO A 180 31.10 1.56 -24.73
N SER A 181 31.08 0.25 -24.99
CA SER A 181 32.21 -0.57 -25.42
C SER A 181 32.80 -0.09 -26.74
#